data_AF-A0A1Q7BDL3-F1
#
_entry.id   AF-A0A1Q7BDL3-F1
#
_cell.length_a   1.000
_cell.length_b   1.000
_cell.length_c   1.000
_cell.angle_alpha   90.00
_cell.angle_beta   90.00
_cell.angle_gamma   90.00
#
_symmetry.space_group_name_H-M   'P 1'
#
loop_
_entity.id
_entity.type
_entity.pdbx_description
1 polymer ?
#
loop_
_entity_poly.entity_id
_entity_poly.type
_entity_poly.pdbx_seq_one_letter_code
_entity_poly.pdbx_strand_id
1 'polypeptide(L)'
;MKIAKQAEQIRAEPPPLPGRGPYRVIVADPPWPYGERSEDPSKRGVRPYPTMSIAEICALSVVSVAHHGCVLWLWTTNQHMREFSVLNAWGFHRRRS
;
A
#
# COMPACT_ATOMS: atom_id res chain seq x y z
N MET A 1 -0.58 -18.44 -17.78
CA MET A 1 -0.85 -19.29 -16.60
C MET A 1 -0.18 -18.83 -15.30
N LYS A 2 1.08 -18.38 -15.25
CA LYS A 2 1.72 -17.98 -13.96
C LYS A 2 1.14 -16.70 -13.30
N ILE A 3 0.86 -15.65 -14.08
CA ILE A 3 0.37 -14.36 -13.54
C ILE A 3 -1.03 -14.49 -12.94
N ALA A 4 -1.94 -15.22 -13.61
CA ALA A 4 -3.31 -15.43 -13.12
C ALA A 4 -3.34 -16.15 -11.76
N LYS A 5 -2.55 -17.22 -11.60
CA LYS A 5 -2.45 -17.97 -10.34
C LYS A 5 -1.85 -17.13 -9.20
N GLN A 6 -0.89 -16.26 -9.52
CA GLN A 6 -0.28 -15.36 -8.54
C GLN A 6 -1.23 -14.22 -8.15
N ALA A 7 -2.03 -13.69 -9.08
CA ALA A 7 -3.07 -12.72 -8.79
C ALA A 7 -4.18 -13.32 -7.91
N GLU A 8 -4.56 -14.57 -8.13
CA GLU A 8 -5.50 -15.30 -7.26
C GLU A 8 -4.94 -15.50 -5.84
N GLN A 9 -3.65 -15.83 -5.71
CA GLN A 9 -3.01 -15.92 -4.39
C GLN A 9 -2.91 -14.57 -3.67
N ILE A 10 -2.80 -13.46 -4.40
CA ILE A 10 -2.81 -12.11 -3.81
C ILE A 10 -4.23 -11.69 -3.41
N ARG A 11 -5.25 -12.18 -4.13
CA ARG A 11 -6.66 -11.99 -3.78
C ARG A 11 -7.11 -12.88 -2.62
N ALA A 12 -6.38 -13.94 -2.31
CA ALA A 12 -6.66 -14.76 -1.14
C ALA A 12 -6.50 -13.90 0.13
N GLU A 13 -7.32 -14.19 1.14
CA GLU A 13 -7.30 -13.45 2.40
C GLU A 13 -5.89 -13.48 2.99
N PRO A 14 -5.30 -12.31 3.32
CA PRO A 14 -3.97 -12.27 3.90
C PRO A 14 -4.00 -13.03 5.23
N PRO A 15 -2.92 -13.79 5.56
CA PRO A 15 -2.85 -14.45 6.85
C PRO A 15 -3.02 -13.42 7.98
N PRO A 16 -3.64 -13.79 9.11
CA PRO A 16 -3.78 -12.88 10.22
C PRO A 16 -2.41 -12.38 10.65
N LEU A 17 -2.32 -11.10 10.95
CA LEU A 17 -1.07 -10.51 11.42
C LEU A 17 -0.60 -11.25 12.69
N PRO A 18 0.72 -11.44 12.88
CA PRO A 18 1.23 -12.01 14.11
C PRO A 18 0.94 -11.05 15.27
N GLY A 19 -0.04 -11.41 16.10
CA GLY A 19 -0.57 -10.57 17.18
C GLY A 19 -1.65 -9.57 16.73
N ARG A 20 -2.08 -8.70 17.65
CA ARG A 20 -3.09 -7.66 17.40
C ARG A 20 -2.52 -6.23 17.47
N GLY A 21 -1.20 -6.08 17.30
CA GLY A 21 -0.49 -4.83 17.59
C GLY A 21 -0.47 -4.48 19.09
N PRO A 22 -0.18 -3.22 19.47
CA PRO A 22 0.22 -2.13 18.58
C PRO A 22 1.69 -2.27 18.11
N TYR A 23 1.93 -2.10 16.81
CA TYR A 23 3.25 -2.14 16.21
C TYR A 23 3.95 -0.79 16.34
N ARG A 24 5.26 -0.82 16.66
CA ARG A 24 6.11 0.38 16.72
C ARG A 24 6.71 0.76 15.37
N VAL A 25 6.74 -0.17 14.42
CA VAL A 25 7.24 0.04 13.07
C VAL A 25 6.26 -0.63 12.11
N ILE A 26 5.79 0.13 11.12
CA ILE A 26 4.95 -0.37 10.02
C ILE A 26 5.73 -0.15 8.73
N VAL A 27 5.81 -1.18 7.90
CA VAL A 27 6.33 -1.10 6.53
C VAL A 27 5.16 -1.36 5.60
N ALA A 28 4.87 -0.41 4.72
CA ALA A 28 3.72 -0.47 3.83
C ALA A 28 4.14 -0.23 2.38
N ASP A 29 3.69 -1.11 1.48
CA ASP A 29 3.77 -0.97 0.03
C ASP A 29 2.35 -0.99 -0.55
N PRO A 30 1.64 0.15 -0.57
CA PRO A 30 0.28 0.20 -1.08
C PRO A 30 0.23 -0.11 -2.58
N PRO A 31 -0.81 -0.78 -3.08
CA PRO A 31 -0.98 -1.04 -4.49
C PRO A 31 -1.44 0.23 -5.22
N TRP A 32 -0.52 1.18 -5.39
CA TRP A 32 -0.78 2.50 -5.95
C TRP A 32 -1.51 2.46 -7.30
N PRO A 33 -2.47 3.37 -7.55
CA PRO A 33 -3.17 3.43 -8.83
C PRO A 33 -2.25 4.06 -9.87
N TYR A 34 -2.05 3.35 -10.97
CA TYR A 34 -1.47 3.92 -12.18
C TYR A 34 -2.57 4.04 -13.22
N GLY A 35 -2.59 5.14 -13.97
CA GLY A 35 -3.46 5.25 -15.15
C GLY A 35 -3.20 4.11 -16.15
N GLU A 36 -3.98 4.06 -17.24
CA GLU A 36 -4.13 3.01 -18.27
C GLU A 36 -2.85 2.49 -18.98
N ARG A 37 -1.66 2.66 -18.41
CA ARG A 37 -0.41 2.03 -18.85
C ARG A 37 -0.40 0.50 -18.67
N SER A 38 -1.46 -0.08 -18.09
CA SER A 38 -1.70 -1.52 -18.08
C SER A 38 -1.91 -2.11 -19.47
N GLU A 39 -2.24 -1.28 -20.48
CA GLU A 39 -2.44 -1.69 -21.86
C GLU A 39 -1.22 -1.42 -22.77
N ASP A 40 -0.06 -1.05 -22.19
CA ASP A 40 1.17 -0.89 -22.97
C ASP A 40 1.66 -2.27 -23.48
N PRO A 41 1.70 -2.50 -24.81
CA PRO A 41 2.10 -3.78 -25.39
C PRO A 41 3.56 -4.16 -25.09
N SER A 42 4.37 -3.22 -24.57
CA SER A 42 5.78 -3.45 -24.20
C SER A 42 5.98 -4.24 -22.89
N LYS A 43 4.91 -4.53 -22.13
CA LYS A 43 4.93 -5.26 -20.84
C LYS A 43 5.80 -4.65 -19.74
N ARG A 44 6.47 -3.50 -19.97
CA ARG A 44 7.24 -2.80 -18.92
C ARG A 44 6.27 -2.06 -18.02
N GLY A 45 6.09 -2.57 -16.80
CA GLY A 45 5.22 -1.96 -15.79
C GLY A 45 3.91 -2.70 -15.53
N VAL A 46 3.68 -3.86 -16.16
CA VAL A 46 2.55 -4.73 -15.79
C VAL A 46 2.81 -5.32 -14.42
N ARG A 47 2.00 -4.93 -13.44
CA ARG A 47 2.08 -5.43 -12.06
C ARG A 47 1.34 -6.76 -11.97
N PRO A 48 1.88 -7.76 -11.25
CA PRO A 48 1.20 -9.04 -11.05
C PRO A 48 0.04 -8.95 -10.03
N TYR A 49 -0.41 -7.75 -9.66
CA TYR A 49 -1.43 -7.48 -8.63
C TYR A 49 -2.38 -6.34 -9.05
N PRO A 50 -3.64 -6.37 -8.59
CA PRO A 50 -4.58 -5.26 -8.79
C PRO A 50 -4.14 -4.02 -8.03
N THR A 51 -4.43 -2.84 -8.58
CA THR A 51 -4.21 -1.54 -7.94
C THR A 51 -5.45 -1.11 -7.14
N MET A 52 -5.26 -0.35 -6.08
CA MET A 52 -6.31 0.35 -5.35
C MET A 52 -6.29 1.85 -5.67
N SER A 53 -7.46 2.47 -5.69
CA SER A 53 -7.58 3.93 -5.72
C SER A 53 -6.96 4.54 -4.45
N ILE A 54 -6.57 5.82 -4.53
CA ILE A 54 -6.04 6.54 -3.36
C ILE A 54 -7.07 6.54 -2.22
N ALA A 55 -8.37 6.65 -2.52
CA ALA A 55 -9.44 6.62 -1.54
C ALA A 55 -9.51 5.28 -0.79
N GLU A 56 -9.41 4.15 -1.50
CA GLU A 56 -9.37 2.81 -0.90
C GLU A 56 -8.13 2.61 -0.03
N ILE A 57 -6.97 3.10 -0.49
CA ILE A 57 -5.72 3.06 0.31
C ILE A 57 -5.89 3.87 1.60
N CYS A 58 -6.46 5.08 1.53
CA CYS A 58 -6.73 5.91 2.71
C CYS A 58 -7.70 5.23 3.70
N ALA A 59 -8.64 4.42 3.22
CA ALA A 59 -9.63 3.72 4.04
C ALA A 59 -9.06 2.50 4.80
N LEU A 60 -7.83 2.07 4.50
CA LEU A 60 -7.19 0.98 5.23
C LEU A 60 -7.01 1.34 6.71
N SER A 61 -7.40 0.41 7.59
CA SER A 61 -7.35 0.59 9.05
C SER A 61 -5.93 0.41 9.62
N VAL A 62 -4.93 1.10 9.07
CA VAL A 62 -3.53 1.01 9.53
C VAL A 62 -3.37 1.55 10.95
N VAL A 63 -4.18 2.55 11.32
CA VAL A 63 -4.15 3.18 12.65
C VAL A 63 -4.52 2.22 13.76
N SER A 64 -5.42 1.26 13.51
CA SER A 64 -5.91 0.35 14.57
C SER A 64 -4.83 -0.60 15.10
N VAL A 65 -3.75 -0.77 14.34
CA VAL A 65 -2.61 -1.62 14.71
C VAL A 65 -1.35 -0.80 15.03
N ALA A 66 -1.40 0.53 15.02
CA ALA A 66 -0.24 1.39 15.23
C ALA A 66 -0.08 1.81 16.70
N HIS A 67 1.16 1.82 17.21
CA HIS A 67 1.50 2.44 18.49
C HIS A 67 1.51 3.97 18.38
N HIS A 68 1.23 4.70 19.48
CA HIS A 68 1.22 6.19 19.50
C HIS A 68 2.51 6.85 18.95
N GLY A 69 3.66 6.18 19.08
CA GLY A 69 4.96 6.60 18.56
C GLY A 69 5.45 5.75 17.39
N CYS A 70 4.55 5.21 16.57
CA CYS A 70 4.90 4.33 15.47
C CYS A 70 5.67 5.08 14.37
N VAL A 71 6.68 4.41 13.80
CA VAL A 71 7.37 4.85 12.59
C VAL A 71 6.76 4.14 11.39
N LEU A 72 6.35 4.90 10.38
CA LEU A 72 5.86 4.36 9.10
C LEU A 72 6.95 4.47 8.03
N TRP A 73 7.32 3.33 7.45
CA TRP A 73 8.08 3.23 6.22
C TRP A 73 7.10 2.99 5.07
N LEU A 74 6.73 4.06 4.37
CA LEU A 74 5.81 4.01 3.25
C LEU A 74 6.58 3.97 1.93
N TRP A 75 6.47 2.85 1.20
CA TRP A 75 6.98 2.77 -0.15
C TRP A 75 6.09 3.59 -1.09
N THR A 76 6.70 4.48 -1.86
CA THR A 76 6.03 5.29 -2.88
C THR A 76 6.88 5.31 -4.14
N THR A 77 6.24 5.56 -5.29
CA THR A 77 6.98 5.89 -6.51
C THR A 77 7.03 7.39 -6.74
N ASN A 78 7.87 7.83 -7.69
CA ASN A 78 8.03 9.25 -8.04
C ASN A 78 6.70 9.96 -8.32
N GLN A 79 5.71 9.29 -8.92
CA GLN A 79 4.39 9.86 -9.20
C GLN A 79 3.56 10.10 -7.93
N HIS A 80 3.70 9.25 -6.90
CA HIS A 80 2.90 9.29 -5.68
C HIS A 80 3.63 9.91 -4.48
N MET A 81 4.85 10.44 -4.69
CA MET A 81 5.66 11.05 -3.62
C MET A 81 4.96 12.25 -2.94
N ARG A 82 3.95 12.84 -3.60
CA ARG A 82 3.17 13.98 -3.09
C ARG A 82 1.78 13.60 -2.57
N GLU A 83 1.44 12.31 -2.53
CA GLU A 83 0.14 11.81 -2.03
C GLU A 83 0.10 11.82 -0.50
N PHE A 84 0.12 13.03 0.08
CA PHE A 84 0.05 13.23 1.53
C PHE A 84 -1.31 12.86 2.12
N SER A 85 -2.32 12.67 1.27
CA SER A 85 -3.65 12.17 1.62
C SER A 85 -3.57 10.86 2.39
N VAL A 86 -2.74 9.90 1.95
CA VAL A 86 -2.57 8.59 2.62
C VAL A 86 -1.93 8.74 4.00
N LEU A 87 -0.86 9.55 4.12
CA LEU A 87 -0.21 9.80 5.41
C LEU A 87 -1.17 10.46 6.39
N ASN A 88 -1.91 11.48 5.94
CA ASN A 88 -2.88 12.20 6.74
C ASN A 88 -4.05 11.30 7.17
N ALA A 89 -4.58 10.47 6.26
CA ALA A 89 -5.66 9.53 6.56
C ALA A 89 -5.23 8.51 7.63
N TRP A 90 -3.97 8.10 7.61
CA TRP A 90 -3.41 7.19 8.61
C TRP A 90 -2.83 7.91 9.84
N GLY A 91 -3.05 9.22 9.99
CA GLY A 91 -2.60 9.99 11.17
C GLY A 91 -1.08 10.17 11.29
N PHE A 92 -0.31 9.83 10.26
CA PHE A 92 1.14 10.00 10.26
C PHE A 92 1.53 11.37 9.75
N HIS A 93 2.49 12.00 10.43
CA HIS A 93 3.07 13.26 10.01
C HIS A 93 4.51 13.02 9.55
N ARG A 94 4.89 13.65 8.43
CA ARG A 94 6.30 13.67 8.03
C ARG A 94 7.09 14.39 9.10
N ARG A 95 8.13 13.72 9.62
CA ARG A 95 9.10 14.35 10.50
C ARG A 95 9.81 15.45 9.70
N ARG A 96 9.48 16.71 9.97
CA ARG A 96 10.27 17.85 9.53
C ARG A 96 11.47 17.93 10.48
N SER A 97 12.68 17.89 9.91
CA SER A 97 13.89 18.30 10.63
C SER A 97 14.03 19.81 10.57
#